data_AF-A0AAP0K549-F1
#
_entry.id   AF-A0AAP0K549-F1
#
_cell.length_a   1.000
_cell.length_b   1.000
_cell.length_c   1.000
_cell.angle_alpha   90.00
_cell.angle_beta   90.00
_cell.angle_gamma   90.00
#
_symmetry.space_group_name_H-M   'P 1'
#
loop_
_entity.id
_entity.type
_entity.pdbx_description
1 polymer ?
#
loop_
_entity_poly.entity_id
_entity_poly.type
_entity_poly.pdbx_seq_one_letter_code
_entity_poly.pdbx_strand_id
1 'polypeptide(L)'
;MGSNLLDFPSSINKKGGSYPQEASGISEVGTLEINCSKDIKVQGIIGPCTSLEKKGPSCSDVVTGQGNTTAWKMCGLDKSTCLTVFFDVAPSEKSNNPGIAHPQLYLQFITNYQNPMGQMRLRVTTVTRNWVDAAANAEELVQGFDQEAAAVVLARLISLKMEAEEGFDPTRWLDRSLIRLCSRFGDYRKDDPSSFTLNPSFSIFPQFMFNLRRSQFVQVFNNSPDETAYFRMLLNRENITNSVVMIQPSLISYSFNAPPAPALLDVASISADRILLLDSYFSVVIFHGMTIAQWRNMGYQNQPEHQAFAHLLQAPHDDAKMIVKERFPVPRLVVCDQHGSQARFLLAKLNPSATYNSVSTASSDVIFTDDVSLQVFFEHLQRLAVQS
;
A
#
# COMPACT_ATOMS: atom_id res chain seq x y z
N MET A 1 -16.63 5.92 20.51
CA MET A 1 -18.10 5.86 20.64
C MET A 1 -18.62 5.13 19.43
N GLY A 2 -19.19 3.94 19.64
CA GLY A 2 -19.66 3.08 18.57
C GLY A 2 -20.92 3.64 17.92
N SER A 3 -20.94 3.63 16.58
CA SER A 3 -22.13 3.89 15.78
C SER A 3 -22.42 2.66 14.93
N ASN A 4 -23.57 2.06 15.21
CA ASN A 4 -24.14 0.92 14.51
C ASN A 4 -24.15 1.13 13.00
N LEU A 5 -23.48 0.23 12.28
CA LEU A 5 -23.73 0.01 10.85
C LEU A 5 -25.10 -0.65 10.72
N LEU A 6 -25.99 0.04 9.99
CA LEU A 6 -27.32 -0.46 9.68
C LEU A 6 -27.20 -1.72 8.81
N ASP A 7 -27.77 -2.82 9.31
CA ASP A 7 -28.03 -4.04 8.58
C ASP A 7 -28.87 -3.76 7.32
N PHE A 8 -28.44 -4.32 6.18
CA PHE A 8 -29.24 -4.35 4.96
C PHE A 8 -30.25 -5.51 5.04
N PRO A 9 -31.55 -5.29 4.83
CA PRO A 9 -32.49 -6.40 4.75
C PRO A 9 -32.33 -7.15 3.43
N SER A 10 -31.97 -8.42 3.52
CA SER A 10 -32.08 -9.39 2.44
C SER A 10 -33.55 -9.78 2.24
N SER A 11 -34.22 -9.20 1.24
CA SER A 11 -35.52 -9.70 0.79
C SER A 11 -35.45 -10.04 -0.70
N ILE A 12 -35.27 -11.34 -0.97
CA ILE A 12 -35.41 -11.94 -2.29
C ILE A 12 -36.90 -11.99 -2.61
N ASN A 13 -37.36 -11.16 -3.55
CA ASN A 13 -38.66 -11.35 -4.18
C ASN A 13 -38.45 -11.96 -5.57
N LYS A 14 -38.65 -13.28 -5.66
CA LYS A 14 -38.78 -13.99 -6.94
C LYS A 14 -40.14 -13.64 -7.56
N LYS A 15 -40.14 -13.05 -8.74
CA LYS A 15 -41.12 -13.30 -9.82
C LYS A 15 -40.73 -12.58 -11.12
N GLY A 16 -40.44 -13.38 -12.16
CA GLY A 16 -40.67 -13.03 -13.56
C GLY A 16 -39.50 -12.39 -14.33
N GLY A 17 -38.89 -13.20 -15.22
CA GLY A 17 -38.31 -12.73 -16.50
C GLY A 17 -36.95 -12.03 -16.45
N SER A 18 -36.12 -12.35 -17.45
CA SER A 18 -34.74 -11.89 -17.70
C SER A 18 -33.66 -12.49 -16.80
N TYR A 19 -32.65 -13.09 -17.42
CA TYR A 19 -31.37 -13.38 -16.79
C TYR A 19 -30.89 -12.10 -16.10
N PRO A 20 -30.47 -12.13 -14.83
CA PRO A 20 -29.80 -10.98 -14.28
C PRO A 20 -28.52 -10.80 -15.09
N GLN A 21 -28.47 -9.77 -15.93
CA GLN A 21 -27.22 -9.07 -16.17
C GLN A 21 -26.70 -8.76 -14.78
N GLU A 22 -25.74 -9.55 -14.29
CA GLU A 22 -24.87 -9.10 -13.23
C GLU A 22 -24.22 -7.84 -13.79
N ALA A 23 -24.84 -6.70 -13.49
CA ALA A 23 -24.32 -5.41 -13.88
C ALA A 23 -22.87 -5.40 -13.38
N SER A 24 -21.93 -5.07 -14.26
CA SER A 24 -20.48 -5.23 -14.12
C SER A 24 -19.87 -4.59 -12.86
N GLY A 25 -20.67 -4.02 -11.97
CA GLY A 25 -20.27 -3.22 -10.82
C GLY A 25 -19.73 -1.85 -11.22
N ILE A 26 -19.59 -1.60 -12.52
CA ILE A 26 -18.97 -0.42 -13.11
C ILE A 26 -20.01 0.68 -13.27
N SER A 27 -19.66 1.84 -12.75
CA SER A 27 -20.31 3.11 -13.02
C SER A 27 -19.59 3.84 -14.14
N GLU A 28 -20.30 4.66 -14.88
CA GLU A 28 -19.80 5.30 -16.10
C GLU A 28 -20.02 6.82 -16.09
N VAL A 29 -19.31 7.52 -16.97
CA VAL A 29 -19.47 8.97 -17.21
C VAL A 29 -19.35 9.78 -15.92
N GLY A 30 -18.38 9.41 -15.08
CA GLY A 30 -18.11 10.09 -13.82
C GLY A 30 -17.50 11.47 -14.02
N THR A 31 -17.96 12.46 -13.26
CA THR A 31 -17.27 13.73 -13.06
C THR A 31 -17.00 13.93 -11.58
N LEU A 32 -15.78 14.32 -11.23
CA LEU A 32 -15.38 14.71 -9.88
C LEU A 32 -15.09 16.21 -9.88
N GLU A 33 -15.72 16.94 -8.97
CA GLU A 33 -15.40 18.32 -8.65
C GLU A 33 -14.94 18.42 -7.19
N ILE A 34 -13.90 19.21 -6.94
CA ILE A 34 -13.34 19.43 -5.61
C ILE A 34 -13.47 20.91 -5.24
N ASN A 35 -14.15 21.16 -4.13
CA ASN A 35 -14.24 22.47 -3.49
C ASN A 35 -13.43 22.45 -2.19
N CYS A 36 -12.73 23.53 -1.88
CA CYS A 36 -11.91 23.62 -0.68
C CYS A 36 -11.98 25.03 -0.07
N SER A 37 -11.59 25.14 1.21
CA SER A 37 -11.37 26.43 1.86
C SER A 37 -10.39 27.31 1.05
N LYS A 38 -10.52 28.64 1.15
CA LYS A 38 -9.74 29.61 0.35
C LYS A 38 -8.22 29.46 0.50
N ASP A 39 -7.80 29.05 1.68
CA ASP A 39 -6.40 28.83 2.09
C ASP A 39 -5.87 27.45 1.69
N ILE A 40 -6.66 26.65 0.96
CA ILE A 40 -6.25 25.39 0.35
C ILE A 40 -6.33 25.54 -1.17
N LYS A 41 -5.29 25.08 -1.86
CA LYS A 41 -5.26 24.95 -3.32
C LYS A 41 -5.11 23.50 -3.73
N VAL A 42 -5.65 23.14 -4.89
CA VAL A 42 -5.57 21.80 -5.46
C VAL A 42 -4.43 21.77 -6.48
N GLN A 43 -3.41 20.94 -6.23
CA GLN A 43 -2.30 20.73 -7.17
C GLN A 43 -2.71 19.84 -8.34
N GLY A 44 -3.48 18.79 -8.04
CA GLY A 44 -3.95 17.83 -9.05
C GLY A 44 -4.19 16.44 -8.51
N ILE A 45 -4.46 15.51 -9.42
CA ILE A 45 -4.79 14.12 -9.12
C ILE A 45 -3.82 13.15 -9.79
N ILE A 46 -3.40 12.12 -9.04
CA ILE A 46 -2.84 10.88 -9.60
C ILE A 46 -3.90 9.78 -9.50
N GLY A 47 -4.28 9.22 -10.64
CA GLY A 47 -5.25 8.13 -10.75
C GLY A 47 -5.94 8.10 -12.13
N PRO A 48 -6.88 7.17 -12.35
CA PRO A 48 -7.57 6.99 -13.64
C PRO A 48 -8.61 8.09 -13.91
N CYS A 49 -8.15 9.31 -14.18
CA CYS A 49 -9.00 10.44 -14.54
C CYS A 49 -8.33 11.34 -15.58
N THR A 50 -9.10 12.28 -16.13
CA THR A 50 -8.62 13.29 -17.07
C THR A 50 -9.14 14.66 -16.65
N SER A 51 -8.30 15.68 -16.73
CA SER A 51 -8.68 17.07 -16.43
C SER A 51 -9.86 17.55 -17.27
N LEU A 52 -10.79 18.28 -16.64
CA LEU A 52 -11.83 19.07 -17.33
C LEU A 52 -11.44 20.55 -17.49
N GLU A 53 -10.20 20.90 -17.16
CA GLU A 53 -9.63 22.24 -17.33
C GLU A 53 -10.44 23.36 -16.66
N LYS A 54 -11.16 23.03 -15.57
CA LYS A 54 -11.90 24.01 -14.77
C LYS A 54 -10.91 24.85 -13.96
N LYS A 55 -10.48 25.96 -14.55
CA LYS A 55 -9.61 26.96 -13.90
C LYS A 55 -10.36 27.70 -12.79
N GLY A 56 -9.62 28.15 -11.79
CA GLY A 56 -10.18 28.97 -10.72
C GLY A 56 -9.17 29.30 -9.63
N PRO A 57 -9.57 30.14 -8.66
CA PRO A 57 -8.69 30.56 -7.57
C PRO A 57 -8.29 29.42 -6.63
N SER A 58 -8.92 28.25 -6.72
CA SER A 58 -8.59 27.06 -5.95
C SER A 58 -7.56 26.16 -6.63
N CYS A 59 -7.14 26.43 -7.87
CA CYS A 59 -6.02 25.71 -8.49
C CYS A 59 -4.69 26.19 -7.89
N SER A 60 -3.75 25.27 -7.64
CA SER A 60 -2.39 25.62 -7.25
C SER A 60 -1.53 25.98 -8.45
N ASP A 61 -0.50 26.80 -8.22
CA ASP A 61 0.59 27.04 -9.17
C ASP A 61 1.53 25.83 -9.28
N VAL A 62 1.61 25.01 -8.23
CA VAL A 62 2.33 23.72 -8.25
C VAL A 62 1.40 22.65 -8.81
N VAL A 63 1.85 21.95 -9.85
CA VAL A 63 1.03 20.97 -10.59
C VAL A 63 1.58 19.57 -10.35
N THR A 64 0.72 18.67 -9.86
CA THR A 64 1.04 17.24 -9.67
C THR A 64 0.01 16.38 -10.40
N GLY A 65 0.48 15.49 -11.28
CA GLY A 65 -0.38 14.61 -12.07
C GLY A 65 -1.33 15.37 -13.00
N GLN A 66 -2.59 14.97 -13.04
CA GLN A 66 -3.67 15.67 -13.73
C GLN A 66 -4.06 16.90 -12.93
N GLY A 67 -3.28 17.98 -13.03
CA GLY A 67 -3.50 19.20 -12.25
C GLY A 67 -4.14 20.32 -13.04
N ASN A 68 -3.90 21.56 -12.58
CA ASN A 68 -4.32 22.75 -13.29
C ASN A 68 -5.85 22.86 -13.47
N THR A 69 -6.64 22.22 -12.60
CA THR A 69 -8.11 22.12 -12.64
C THR A 69 -8.63 21.80 -11.24
N THR A 70 -9.92 22.06 -10.99
CA THR A 70 -10.66 21.51 -9.83
C THR A 70 -11.74 20.51 -10.23
N ALA A 71 -11.79 20.12 -11.50
CA ALA A 71 -12.72 19.13 -12.02
C ALA A 71 -12.06 18.12 -12.96
N TRP A 72 -12.49 16.86 -12.87
CA TRP A 72 -11.98 15.74 -13.64
C TRP A 72 -13.11 14.85 -14.14
N LYS A 73 -12.87 14.19 -15.28
CA LYS A 73 -13.70 13.13 -15.83
C LYS A 73 -13.09 11.75 -15.52
N MET A 74 -13.94 10.79 -15.20
CA MET A 74 -13.63 9.37 -15.06
C MET A 74 -14.59 8.59 -15.95
N CYS A 75 -14.11 8.01 -17.05
CA CYS A 75 -14.98 7.34 -18.02
C CYS A 75 -15.63 6.07 -17.44
N GLY A 76 -14.88 5.32 -16.63
CA GLY A 76 -15.37 4.19 -15.85
C GLY A 76 -14.80 4.25 -14.44
N LEU A 77 -15.61 3.90 -13.46
CA LEU A 77 -15.23 3.81 -12.05
C LEU A 77 -16.02 2.70 -11.38
N ASP A 78 -15.43 2.09 -10.37
CA ASP A 78 -16.04 1.04 -9.56
C ASP A 78 -15.82 1.35 -8.07
N LYS A 79 -16.19 0.41 -7.20
CA LYS A 79 -16.06 0.59 -5.75
C LYS A 79 -14.61 0.61 -5.26
N SER A 80 -13.65 0.09 -6.04
CA SER A 80 -12.22 0.07 -5.67
C SER A 80 -11.45 1.25 -6.25
N THR A 81 -12.01 1.98 -7.22
CA THR A 81 -11.39 3.16 -7.83
C THR A 81 -11.06 4.21 -6.77
N CYS A 82 -9.75 4.45 -6.60
CA CYS A 82 -9.17 5.40 -5.67
C CYS A 82 -8.35 6.44 -6.43
N LEU A 83 -8.47 7.70 -6.03
CA LEU A 83 -7.71 8.83 -6.58
C LEU A 83 -6.85 9.44 -5.47
N THR A 84 -5.64 9.87 -5.83
CA THR A 84 -4.77 10.63 -4.93
C THR A 84 -4.86 12.10 -5.27
N VAL A 85 -5.36 12.92 -4.35
CA VAL A 85 -5.47 14.37 -4.53
C VAL A 85 -4.37 15.06 -3.74
N PHE A 86 -3.59 15.90 -4.41
CA PHE A 86 -2.55 16.71 -3.79
C PHE A 86 -3.06 18.12 -3.56
N PHE A 87 -2.76 18.67 -2.39
CA PHE A 87 -3.19 20.00 -1.97
C PHE A 87 -1.99 20.82 -1.52
N ASP A 88 -2.07 22.13 -1.71
CA ASP A 88 -1.21 23.11 -1.06
C ASP A 88 -1.96 23.86 0.02
N VAL A 89 -1.24 24.17 1.09
CA VAL A 89 -1.66 25.17 2.07
C VAL A 89 -1.17 26.52 1.57
N ALA A 90 -2.10 27.37 1.15
CA ALA A 90 -1.76 28.76 0.82
C ALA A 90 -1.53 29.54 2.12
N PRO A 91 -0.49 30.39 2.18
CA PRO A 91 -0.28 31.26 3.32
C PRO A 91 -1.50 32.17 3.49
N SER A 92 -2.25 31.99 4.58
CA SER A 92 -3.38 32.88 4.87
C SER A 92 -2.84 34.24 5.33
N GLU A 93 -3.38 35.34 4.82
CA GLU A 93 -3.18 36.69 5.40
C GLU A 93 -3.79 36.82 6.82
N LYS A 94 -4.46 35.77 7.32
CA LYS A 94 -5.26 35.75 8.55
C LYS A 94 -4.58 35.09 9.75
N SER A 95 -3.28 34.83 9.69
CA SER A 95 -2.52 34.28 10.83
C SER A 95 -2.53 35.16 12.09
N ASN A 96 -3.20 36.33 12.07
CA ASN A 96 -3.29 37.29 13.16
C ASN A 96 -4.73 37.72 13.54
N ASN A 97 -5.76 36.89 13.36
CA ASN A 97 -7.09 37.18 13.93
C ASN A 97 -7.33 36.42 15.26
N PRO A 98 -7.00 37.01 16.43
CA PRO A 98 -7.09 36.36 17.75
C PRO A 98 -8.53 36.06 18.24
N GLY A 99 -9.55 36.18 17.38
CA GLY A 99 -10.96 36.00 17.74
C GLY A 99 -11.64 34.73 17.19
N ILE A 100 -10.99 33.96 16.32
CA ILE A 100 -11.57 32.69 15.80
C ILE A 100 -10.88 31.54 16.51
N ALA A 101 -11.53 31.00 17.55
CA ALA A 101 -11.11 29.76 18.18
C ALA A 101 -11.20 28.62 17.15
N HIS A 102 -10.05 28.05 16.79
CA HIS A 102 -9.88 26.88 15.91
C HIS A 102 -10.48 27.02 14.51
N PRO A 103 -9.83 27.75 13.58
CA PRO A 103 -10.27 27.73 12.20
C PRO A 103 -10.18 26.28 11.69
N GLN A 104 -11.26 25.79 11.10
CA GLN A 104 -11.31 24.50 10.40
C GLN A 104 -11.09 24.72 8.91
N LEU A 105 -10.45 23.75 8.26
CA LEU A 105 -10.43 23.65 6.81
C LEU A 105 -11.49 22.64 6.35
N TYR A 106 -12.10 22.92 5.20
CA TYR A 106 -13.10 22.05 4.59
C TYR A 106 -12.64 21.64 3.20
N LEU A 107 -12.84 20.36 2.89
CA LEU A 107 -12.67 19.77 1.56
C LEU A 107 -13.98 19.08 1.20
N GLN A 108 -14.53 19.38 0.03
CA GLN A 108 -15.75 18.78 -0.47
C GLN A 108 -15.51 18.15 -1.84
N PHE A 109 -15.81 16.87 -1.94
CA PHE A 109 -15.69 16.06 -3.14
C PHE A 109 -17.10 15.77 -3.66
N ILE A 110 -17.37 16.19 -4.88
CA ILE A 110 -18.67 16.05 -5.54
C ILE A 110 -18.48 15.15 -6.75
N THR A 111 -19.00 13.93 -6.69
CA THR A 111 -18.91 12.95 -7.77
C THR A 111 -20.27 12.71 -8.38
N ASN A 112 -20.49 13.13 -9.62
CA ASN A 112 -21.68 12.79 -10.40
C ASN A 112 -21.34 11.64 -11.34
N TYR A 113 -22.18 10.63 -11.44
CA TYR A 113 -21.93 9.45 -12.28
C TYR A 113 -23.22 8.72 -12.65
N GLN A 114 -23.17 7.90 -13.68
CA GLN A 114 -24.23 6.95 -13.99
C GLN A 114 -23.94 5.62 -13.30
N ASN A 115 -24.84 5.14 -12.44
CA ASN A 115 -24.67 3.85 -11.77
C ASN A 115 -24.91 2.68 -12.74
N PRO A 116 -24.61 1.43 -12.36
CA PRO A 116 -24.80 0.27 -13.24
C PRO A 116 -26.27 0.01 -13.65
N MET A 117 -27.24 0.66 -13.01
CA MET A 117 -28.67 0.59 -13.34
C MET A 117 -29.10 1.72 -14.31
N GLY A 118 -28.15 2.50 -14.83
CA GLY A 118 -28.41 3.62 -15.73
C GLY A 118 -28.90 4.90 -15.04
N GLN A 119 -28.97 4.94 -13.71
CA GLN A 119 -29.44 6.11 -12.96
C GLN A 119 -28.30 7.09 -12.69
N MET A 120 -28.55 8.38 -12.90
CA MET A 120 -27.63 9.43 -12.46
C MET A 120 -27.62 9.52 -10.94
N ARG A 121 -26.42 9.54 -10.35
CA ARG A 121 -26.17 9.61 -8.93
C ARG A 121 -25.18 10.72 -8.63
N LEU A 122 -25.46 11.47 -7.56
CA LEU A 122 -24.55 12.45 -6.99
C LEU A 122 -24.07 11.93 -5.64
N ARG A 123 -22.77 11.74 -5.50
CA ARG A 123 -22.12 11.43 -4.22
C ARG A 123 -21.37 12.66 -3.75
N VAL A 124 -21.68 13.13 -2.54
CA VAL A 124 -21.00 14.27 -1.93
C VAL A 124 -20.31 13.80 -0.66
N THR A 125 -19.01 14.05 -0.54
CA THR A 125 -18.23 13.77 0.67
C THR A 125 -17.60 15.07 1.13
N THR A 126 -17.88 15.49 2.37
CA THR A 126 -17.26 16.68 2.97
C THR A 126 -16.41 16.24 4.15
N VAL A 127 -15.14 16.65 4.15
CA VAL A 127 -14.15 16.37 5.19
C VAL A 127 -13.72 17.68 5.82
N THR A 128 -13.55 17.69 7.14
CA THR A 128 -13.01 18.83 7.89
C THR A 128 -11.77 18.43 8.69
N ARG A 129 -10.82 19.36 8.85
CA ARG A 129 -9.64 19.22 9.71
C ARG A 129 -9.36 20.53 10.43
N ASN A 130 -8.71 20.45 11.58
CA ASN A 130 -8.27 21.64 12.32
C ASN A 130 -6.97 22.18 11.70
N TRP A 131 -6.82 23.50 11.69
CA TRP A 131 -5.51 24.11 11.48
C TRP A 131 -4.66 23.94 12.75
N VAL A 132 -3.39 23.60 12.55
CA VAL A 132 -2.42 23.45 13.63
C VAL A 132 -1.26 24.40 13.38
N ASP A 133 -0.93 25.22 14.38
CA ASP A 133 0.32 25.96 14.38
C ASP A 133 1.46 25.01 14.74
N ALA A 134 2.29 24.71 13.75
CA ALA A 134 3.43 23.79 13.90
C ALA A 134 4.45 24.25 14.95
N ALA A 135 4.54 25.56 15.21
CA ALA A 135 5.46 26.11 16.21
C ALA A 135 4.95 25.90 17.64
N ALA A 136 3.63 25.87 17.83
CA ALA A 136 3.01 25.72 19.14
C ALA A 136 2.69 24.26 19.49
N ASN A 137 2.19 23.47 18.53
CA ASN A 137 1.61 22.14 18.76
C ASN A 137 2.12 21.10 17.76
N ALA A 138 3.43 20.83 17.76
CA ALA A 138 4.02 19.82 16.89
C ALA A 138 3.45 18.40 17.10
N GLU A 139 2.98 18.07 18.30
CA GLU A 139 2.42 16.76 18.63
C GLU A 139 1.11 16.47 17.88
N GLU A 140 0.23 17.47 17.71
CA GLU A 140 -1.03 17.29 16.97
C GLU A 140 -0.76 16.99 15.48
N LEU A 141 0.31 17.55 14.90
CA LEU A 141 0.76 17.21 13.54
C LEU A 141 1.26 15.76 13.46
N VAL A 142 2.00 15.30 14.46
CA VAL A 142 2.50 13.91 14.55
C VAL A 142 1.33 12.92 14.64
N GLN A 143 0.30 13.23 15.42
CA GLN A 143 -0.90 12.40 15.54
C GLN A 143 -1.73 12.37 14.25
N GLY A 144 -1.66 13.42 13.42
CA GLY A 144 -2.33 13.48 12.13
C GLY A 144 -1.63 12.73 10.99
N PHE A 145 -0.41 12.19 11.22
CA PHE A 145 0.33 11.47 10.19
C PHE A 145 -0.16 10.03 10.03
N ASP A 146 -0.63 9.71 8.83
CA ASP A 146 -1.00 8.35 8.42
C ASP A 146 0.13 7.75 7.57
N GLN A 147 0.92 6.87 8.18
CA GLN A 147 2.08 6.26 7.53
C GLN A 147 1.73 5.34 6.36
N GLU A 148 0.57 4.66 6.40
CA GLU A 148 0.14 3.80 5.29
C GLU A 148 -0.28 4.63 4.09
N ALA A 149 -1.12 5.64 4.32
CA ALA A 149 -1.53 6.58 3.28
C ALA A 149 -0.30 7.31 2.69
N ALA A 150 0.61 7.80 3.53
CA ALA A 150 1.83 8.46 3.08
C ALA A 150 2.71 7.55 2.21
N ALA A 151 2.84 6.26 2.57
CA ALA A 151 3.64 5.31 1.80
C ALA A 151 3.04 5.08 0.40
N VAL A 152 1.71 4.93 0.31
CA VAL A 152 1.00 4.76 -0.96
C VAL A 152 1.08 6.03 -1.81
N VAL A 153 0.88 7.20 -1.21
CA VAL A 153 0.97 8.50 -1.90
C VAL A 153 2.38 8.71 -2.46
N LEU A 154 3.43 8.40 -1.70
CA LEU A 154 4.80 8.45 -2.19
C LEU A 154 5.07 7.44 -3.30
N ALA A 155 4.55 6.22 -3.20
CA ALA A 155 4.68 5.20 -4.25
C ALA A 155 4.04 5.66 -5.57
N ARG A 156 2.91 6.35 -5.51
CA ARG A 156 2.26 6.94 -6.69
C ARG A 156 3.03 8.12 -7.25
N LEU A 157 3.52 9.00 -6.38
CA LEU A 157 4.28 10.18 -6.78
C LEU A 157 5.62 9.81 -7.41
N ILE A 158 6.35 8.84 -6.84
CA ILE A 158 7.63 8.39 -7.39
C ILE A 158 7.42 7.71 -8.74
N SER A 159 6.36 6.91 -8.89
CA SER A 159 5.98 6.30 -10.17
C SER A 159 5.74 7.36 -11.24
N LEU A 160 4.99 8.41 -10.92
CA LEU A 160 4.74 9.53 -11.83
C LEU A 160 6.04 10.25 -12.21
N LYS A 161 6.91 10.55 -11.23
CA LYS A 161 8.19 11.21 -11.48
C LYS A 161 9.10 10.38 -12.37
N MET A 162 9.16 9.07 -12.17
CA MET A 162 9.92 8.16 -13.02
C MET A 162 9.42 8.13 -14.47
N GLU A 163 8.14 8.41 -14.71
CA GLU A 163 7.57 8.49 -16.07
C GLU A 163 7.78 9.85 -16.71
N ALA A 164 7.74 10.92 -15.92
CA ALA A 164 7.73 12.30 -16.42
C ALA A 164 9.12 12.96 -16.45
N GLU A 165 10.05 12.56 -15.58
CA GLU A 165 11.34 13.23 -15.38
C GLU A 165 12.50 12.36 -15.91
N GLU A 166 13.16 12.84 -16.97
CA GLU A 166 14.34 12.18 -17.53
C GLU A 166 15.52 12.22 -16.54
N GLY A 167 16.20 11.09 -16.34
CA GLY A 167 17.34 10.98 -15.43
C GLY A 167 16.98 11.04 -13.94
N PHE A 168 15.69 10.96 -13.58
CA PHE A 168 15.25 10.91 -12.20
C PHE A 168 15.79 9.67 -11.48
N ASP A 169 16.47 9.89 -10.34
CA ASP A 169 16.95 8.82 -9.46
C ASP A 169 15.92 8.60 -8.34
N PRO A 170 15.02 7.60 -8.48
CA PRO A 170 13.94 7.37 -7.53
C PRO A 170 14.47 6.95 -6.15
N THR A 171 15.49 6.10 -6.12
CA THR A 171 16.03 5.54 -4.88
C THR A 171 16.62 6.65 -4.02
N ARG A 172 17.49 7.49 -4.62
CA ARG A 172 18.08 8.63 -3.92
C ARG A 172 17.05 9.67 -3.50
N TRP A 173 16.03 9.91 -4.32
CA TRP A 173 14.95 10.84 -3.98
C TRP A 173 14.14 10.35 -2.79
N LEU A 174 13.83 9.05 -2.75
CA LEU A 174 13.11 8.43 -1.64
C LEU A 174 13.94 8.45 -0.36
N ASP A 175 15.20 8.00 -0.42
CA ASP A 175 16.11 7.94 0.71
C ASP A 175 16.31 9.34 1.33
N ARG A 176 16.51 10.39 0.51
CA ARG A 176 16.59 11.79 0.97
C ARG A 176 15.30 12.30 1.60
N SER A 177 14.14 11.87 1.10
CA SER A 177 12.85 12.30 1.65
C SER A 177 12.60 11.63 3.00
N LEU A 178 12.97 10.36 3.14
CA LEU A 178 12.90 9.64 4.40
C LEU A 178 13.88 10.21 5.45
N ILE A 179 15.13 10.50 5.07
CA ILE A 179 16.11 11.11 5.98
C ILE A 179 15.58 12.44 6.51
N ARG A 180 15.04 13.31 5.64
CA ARG A 180 14.44 14.59 6.07
C ARG A 180 13.27 14.41 7.02
N LEU A 181 12.41 13.42 6.79
CA LEU A 181 11.31 13.08 7.68
C LEU A 181 11.83 12.64 9.05
N CYS A 182 12.74 11.66 9.08
CA CYS A 182 13.33 11.12 10.30
C CYS A 182 14.15 12.16 11.08
N SER A 183 14.87 13.03 10.40
CA SER A 183 15.63 14.12 11.04
C SER A 183 14.70 15.14 11.69
N ARG A 184 13.52 15.39 11.08
CA ARG A 184 12.55 16.37 11.57
C ARG A 184 11.64 15.85 12.69
N PHE A 185 11.25 14.59 12.62
CA PHE A 185 10.23 14.00 13.51
C PHE A 185 10.75 12.86 14.39
N GLY A 186 12.04 12.51 14.29
CA GLY A 186 12.69 11.57 15.18
C GLY A 186 13.21 12.23 16.44
N ASP A 187 13.22 11.48 17.54
CA ASP A 187 13.83 11.87 18.80
C ASP A 187 15.23 11.25 18.87
N TYR A 188 16.25 12.09 19.02
CA TYR A 188 17.63 11.66 19.08
C TYR A 188 18.53 12.70 19.76
N ARG A 189 19.70 12.25 20.20
CA ARG A 189 20.85 13.10 20.53
C ARG A 189 21.69 13.25 19.28
N LYS A 190 22.12 14.47 19.01
CA LYS A 190 22.96 14.79 17.86
C LYS A 190 24.21 13.90 17.85
N ASP A 191 24.56 13.38 16.68
CA ASP A 191 25.72 12.52 16.43
C ASP A 191 25.73 11.18 17.22
N ASP A 192 24.61 10.77 17.84
CA ASP A 192 24.45 9.49 18.55
C ASP A 192 23.33 8.64 17.90
N PRO A 193 23.66 7.77 16.92
CA PRO A 193 22.68 6.94 16.22
C PRO A 193 21.90 5.99 17.15
N SER A 194 22.50 5.57 18.26
CA SER A 194 21.89 4.61 19.20
C SER A 194 20.71 5.21 19.98
N SER A 195 20.64 6.54 20.04
CA SER A 195 19.57 7.28 20.70
C SER A 195 18.32 7.47 19.83
N PHE A 196 18.41 7.15 18.54
CA PHE A 196 17.34 7.45 17.58
C PHE A 196 16.10 6.61 17.83
N THR A 197 14.97 7.28 17.98
CA THR A 197 13.64 6.67 18.09
C THR A 197 12.61 7.43 17.25
N LEU A 198 11.54 6.73 16.88
CA LEU A 198 10.41 7.31 16.15
C LEU A 198 9.13 7.10 16.93
N ASN A 199 8.26 8.11 16.90
CA ASN A 199 6.89 8.00 17.39
C ASN A 199 6.16 6.85 16.66
N PRO A 200 5.26 6.09 17.33
CA PRO A 200 4.49 5.01 16.70
C PRO A 200 3.75 5.38 15.41
N SER A 201 3.34 6.65 15.24
CA SER A 201 2.73 7.13 13.99
C SER A 201 3.68 7.05 12.78
N PHE A 202 4.99 7.02 13.01
CA PHE A 202 6.03 6.99 11.97
C PHE A 202 6.85 5.69 11.95
N SER A 203 6.73 4.82 12.96
CA SER A 203 7.71 3.76 13.22
C SER A 203 7.79 2.70 12.11
N ILE A 204 6.70 2.47 11.37
CA ILE A 204 6.63 1.49 10.27
C ILE A 204 7.00 2.15 8.94
N PHE A 205 6.89 3.48 8.83
CA PHE A 205 7.15 4.22 7.60
C PHE A 205 8.53 3.93 6.97
N PRO A 206 9.66 3.90 7.71
CA PRO A 206 10.95 3.49 7.14
C PRO A 206 10.93 2.08 6.53
N GLN A 207 10.19 1.14 7.12
CA GLN A 207 10.06 -0.21 6.59
C GLN A 207 9.27 -0.22 5.27
N PHE A 208 8.23 0.60 5.15
CA PHE A 208 7.55 0.80 3.87
C PHE A 208 8.49 1.36 2.81
N MET A 209 9.33 2.34 3.15
CA MET A 209 10.30 2.91 2.19
C MET A 209 11.37 1.90 1.77
N PHE A 210 11.83 1.06 2.71
CA PHE A 210 12.74 -0.05 2.41
C PHE A 210 12.13 -1.07 1.44
N ASN A 211 10.86 -1.39 1.58
CA ASN A 211 10.19 -2.31 0.66
C ASN A 211 9.85 -1.63 -0.67
N LEU A 212 9.40 -0.38 -0.65
CA LEU A 212 9.09 0.40 -1.85
C LEU A 212 10.31 0.56 -2.77
N ARG A 213 11.48 0.95 -2.24
CA ARG A 213 12.70 1.16 -3.04
C ARG A 213 13.23 -0.10 -3.72
N ARG A 214 12.85 -1.29 -3.23
CA ARG A 214 13.19 -2.61 -3.80
C ARG A 214 12.04 -3.22 -4.60
N SER A 215 10.87 -2.60 -4.56
CA SER A 215 9.67 -3.08 -5.27
C SER A 215 9.81 -2.87 -6.77
N GLN A 216 9.00 -3.62 -7.53
CA GLN A 216 8.88 -3.49 -8.99
C GLN A 216 8.34 -2.13 -9.46
N PHE A 217 7.87 -1.27 -8.56
CA PHE A 217 7.48 0.10 -8.89
C PHE A 217 8.70 1.01 -9.12
N VAL A 218 9.80 0.72 -8.42
CA VAL A 218 11.05 1.49 -8.42
C VAL A 218 12.17 0.74 -9.14
N GLN A 219 12.41 -0.53 -8.79
CA GLN A 219 13.39 -1.39 -9.47
C GLN A 219 12.72 -2.11 -10.64
N VAL A 220 12.75 -1.48 -11.81
CA VAL A 220 12.10 -2.01 -13.02
C VAL A 220 12.94 -3.04 -13.76
N PHE A 221 14.20 -3.24 -13.36
CA PHE A 221 15.05 -4.30 -13.91
C PHE A 221 14.38 -5.68 -13.71
N ASN A 222 14.55 -6.57 -14.70
CA ASN A 222 13.92 -7.89 -14.74
C ASN A 222 12.37 -7.86 -14.87
N ASN A 223 11.78 -6.70 -15.21
CA ASN A 223 10.42 -6.59 -15.71
C ASN A 223 10.44 -6.04 -17.13
N SER A 224 9.48 -6.46 -17.95
CA SER A 224 9.21 -5.79 -19.23
C SER A 224 8.60 -4.40 -18.99
N PRO A 225 8.69 -3.48 -19.98
CA PRO A 225 7.99 -2.19 -19.92
C PRO A 225 6.47 -2.36 -19.68
N ASP A 226 5.84 -3.36 -20.32
CA ASP A 226 4.41 -3.64 -20.21
C ASP A 226 4.03 -4.13 -18.80
N GLU A 227 4.84 -5.01 -18.19
CA GLU A 227 4.63 -5.44 -16.80
C GLU A 227 4.75 -4.26 -15.83
N THR A 228 5.75 -3.39 -16.05
CA THR A 228 5.94 -2.19 -15.23
C THR A 228 4.72 -1.26 -15.34
N ALA A 229 4.23 -1.02 -16.56
CA ALA A 229 3.03 -0.23 -16.79
C ALA A 229 1.79 -0.85 -16.14
N TYR A 230 1.62 -2.18 -16.24
CA TYR A 230 0.54 -2.92 -15.59
C TYR A 230 0.55 -2.75 -14.06
N PHE A 231 1.71 -2.91 -13.41
CA PHE A 231 1.82 -2.74 -11.96
C PHE A 231 1.48 -1.31 -11.53
N ARG A 232 2.03 -0.30 -12.23
CA ARG A 232 1.80 1.11 -11.91
C ARG A 232 0.37 1.56 -12.16
N MET A 233 -0.26 1.05 -13.22
CA MET A 233 -1.69 1.27 -13.48
C MET A 233 -2.54 0.79 -12.31
N LEU A 234 -2.26 -0.40 -11.77
CA LEU A 234 -2.99 -0.95 -10.62
C LEU A 234 -2.72 -0.17 -9.33
N LEU A 235 -1.46 0.19 -9.06
CA LEU A 235 -1.09 1.05 -7.93
C LEU A 235 -1.85 2.38 -7.95
N ASN A 236 -2.04 2.97 -9.13
CA ASN A 236 -2.70 4.28 -9.30
C ASN A 236 -4.22 4.23 -9.16
N ARG A 237 -4.86 3.05 -9.18
CA ARG A 237 -6.32 2.93 -9.04
C ARG A 237 -6.78 2.26 -7.74
N GLU A 238 -5.93 1.50 -7.07
CA GLU A 238 -6.32 0.67 -5.92
C GLU A 238 -6.47 1.45 -4.61
N ASN A 239 -7.19 0.90 -3.63
CA ASN A 239 -7.29 1.56 -2.33
C ASN A 239 -5.98 1.48 -1.52
N ILE A 240 -5.93 2.14 -0.35
CA ILE A 240 -4.74 2.16 0.52
C ILE A 240 -4.37 0.75 0.97
N THR A 241 -5.33 -0.04 1.46
CA THR A 241 -5.09 -1.41 1.96
C THR A 241 -4.43 -2.30 0.91
N ASN A 242 -4.98 -2.34 -0.31
CA ASN A 242 -4.42 -3.12 -1.40
C ASN A 242 -3.05 -2.59 -1.84
N SER A 243 -2.89 -1.27 -1.92
CA SER A 243 -1.62 -0.64 -2.30
C SER A 243 -0.51 -0.90 -1.27
N VAL A 244 -0.84 -0.93 0.03
CA VAL A 244 0.10 -1.32 1.09
C VAL A 244 0.59 -2.75 0.87
N VAL A 245 -0.30 -3.70 0.56
CA VAL A 245 0.08 -5.09 0.24
C VAL A 245 0.98 -5.18 -1.00
N MET A 246 0.78 -4.30 -1.99
CA MET A 246 1.70 -4.23 -3.15
C MET A 246 3.10 -3.76 -2.77
N ILE A 247 3.22 -2.82 -1.82
CA ILE A 247 4.49 -2.24 -1.37
C ILE A 247 5.19 -3.20 -0.40
N GLN A 248 4.46 -3.67 0.61
CA GLN A 248 4.90 -4.58 1.65
C GLN A 248 3.98 -5.80 1.68
N PRO A 249 4.35 -6.88 0.96
CA PRO A 249 3.61 -8.13 0.96
C PRO A 249 3.38 -8.69 2.36
N SER A 250 2.25 -9.35 2.57
CA SER A 250 1.95 -10.05 3.82
C SER A 250 2.46 -11.49 3.74
N LEU A 251 2.88 -12.03 4.89
CA LEU A 251 3.35 -13.40 5.01
C LEU A 251 2.66 -14.05 6.21
N ILE A 252 2.00 -15.18 6.00
CA ILE A 252 1.36 -15.96 7.06
C ILE A 252 2.07 -17.30 7.17
N SER A 253 2.37 -17.73 8.39
CA SER A 253 2.98 -19.02 8.66
C SER A 253 1.98 -20.01 9.23
N TYR A 254 2.01 -21.24 8.72
CA TYR A 254 1.20 -22.37 9.14
C TYR A 254 2.14 -23.46 9.65
N SER A 255 1.83 -24.02 10.82
CA SER A 255 2.61 -25.10 11.44
C SER A 255 1.71 -25.99 12.29
N PHE A 256 2.22 -27.13 12.74
CA PHE A 256 1.51 -27.96 13.72
C PHE A 256 1.46 -27.36 15.12
N ASN A 257 2.44 -26.52 15.45
CA ASN A 257 2.68 -26.08 16.84
C ASN A 257 1.96 -24.78 17.19
N ALA A 258 1.39 -24.08 16.20
CA ALA A 258 0.72 -22.81 16.38
C ALA A 258 -0.34 -22.59 15.29
N PRO A 259 -1.43 -21.85 15.62
CA PRO A 259 -2.39 -21.43 14.60
C PRO A 259 -1.74 -20.51 13.55
N PRO A 260 -2.38 -20.31 12.38
CA PRO A 260 -1.89 -19.40 11.36
C PRO A 260 -1.64 -18.00 11.94
N ALA A 261 -0.42 -17.48 11.74
CA ALA A 261 -0.01 -16.20 12.31
C ALA A 261 0.85 -15.39 11.32
N PRO A 262 0.82 -14.05 11.38
CA PRO A 262 1.71 -13.20 10.61
C PRO A 262 3.19 -13.54 10.90
N ALA A 263 3.98 -13.64 9.84
CA ALA A 263 5.42 -13.83 9.90
C ALA A 263 6.13 -12.59 9.34
N LEU A 264 7.38 -12.39 9.75
CA LEU A 264 8.20 -11.31 9.20
C LEU A 264 8.49 -11.61 7.72
N LEU A 265 8.45 -10.58 6.88
CA LEU A 265 8.84 -10.67 5.47
C LEU A 265 10.36 -10.78 5.34
N ASP A 266 10.91 -11.87 5.85
CA ASP A 266 12.33 -12.10 6.09
C ASP A 266 12.70 -13.56 5.79
N VAL A 267 13.92 -13.81 5.31
CA VAL A 267 14.43 -15.17 5.07
C VAL A 267 14.42 -16.03 6.33
N ALA A 268 14.58 -15.41 7.52
CA ALA A 268 14.50 -16.10 8.81
C ALA A 268 13.13 -16.73 9.10
N SER A 269 12.07 -16.32 8.38
CA SER A 269 10.74 -16.93 8.48
C SER A 269 10.63 -18.28 7.75
N ILE A 270 11.61 -18.63 6.91
CA ILE A 270 11.62 -19.92 6.22
C ILE A 270 12.08 -21.01 7.18
N SER A 271 11.30 -22.08 7.28
CA SER A 271 11.64 -23.29 8.03
C SER A 271 11.16 -24.54 7.28
N ALA A 272 11.86 -25.65 7.46
CA ALA A 272 11.56 -26.90 6.78
C ALA A 272 10.21 -27.51 7.19
N ASP A 273 9.74 -27.22 8.40
CA ASP A 273 8.54 -27.77 9.04
C ASP A 273 7.30 -26.84 8.97
N ARG A 274 7.37 -25.76 8.16
CA ARG A 274 6.28 -24.78 8.05
C ARG A 274 5.80 -24.62 6.60
N ILE A 275 4.57 -24.15 6.46
CA ILE A 275 4.04 -23.63 5.20
C ILE A 275 3.92 -22.12 5.32
N LEU A 276 4.27 -21.40 4.26
CA LEU A 276 4.12 -19.95 4.18
C LEU A 276 3.11 -19.59 3.10
N LEU A 277 2.22 -18.65 3.39
CA LEU A 277 1.34 -17.99 2.42
C LEU A 277 1.80 -16.54 2.27
N LEU A 278 2.39 -16.22 1.13
CA LEU A 278 2.73 -14.85 0.75
C LEU A 278 1.60 -14.27 -0.10
N ASP A 279 1.16 -13.08 0.25
CA ASP A 279 0.30 -12.26 -0.59
C ASP A 279 1.01 -10.95 -0.95
N SER A 280 1.36 -10.81 -2.24
CA SER A 280 2.02 -9.62 -2.79
C SER A 280 1.10 -8.81 -3.73
N TYR A 281 -0.21 -8.91 -3.52
CA TYR A 281 -1.28 -8.40 -4.38
C TYR A 281 -1.34 -9.06 -5.77
N PHE A 282 -0.28 -8.99 -6.58
CA PHE A 282 -0.22 -9.54 -7.95
C PHE A 282 -0.01 -11.06 -8.00
N SER A 283 0.55 -11.63 -6.95
CA SER A 283 0.77 -13.07 -6.80
C SER A 283 0.48 -13.51 -5.38
N VAL A 284 -0.06 -14.72 -5.27
CA VAL A 284 -0.25 -15.44 -4.00
C VAL A 284 0.63 -16.68 -4.07
N VAL A 285 1.54 -16.84 -3.12
CA VAL A 285 2.52 -17.95 -3.10
C VAL A 285 2.26 -18.83 -1.90
N ILE A 286 1.96 -20.10 -2.13
CA ILE A 286 1.97 -21.15 -1.11
C ILE A 286 3.33 -21.84 -1.21
N PHE A 287 4.13 -21.71 -0.16
CA PHE A 287 5.47 -22.26 -0.07
C PHE A 287 5.53 -23.34 1.00
N HIS A 288 5.93 -24.54 0.63
CA HIS A 288 6.10 -25.66 1.55
C HIS A 288 7.57 -25.81 1.95
N GLY A 289 7.85 -25.80 3.25
CA GLY A 289 9.16 -26.19 3.77
C GLY A 289 9.54 -27.60 3.36
N MET A 290 10.85 -27.89 3.34
CA MET A 290 11.41 -29.15 2.83
C MET A 290 10.78 -30.39 3.49
N THR A 291 10.60 -30.41 4.81
CA THR A 291 10.01 -31.54 5.55
C THR A 291 8.53 -31.70 5.21
N ILE A 292 7.78 -30.59 5.13
CA ILE A 292 6.38 -30.62 4.71
C ILE A 292 6.23 -31.17 3.29
N ALA A 293 7.08 -30.72 2.35
CA ALA A 293 7.07 -31.19 0.97
C ALA A 293 7.38 -32.70 0.89
N GLN A 294 8.37 -33.17 1.67
CA GLN A 294 8.70 -34.60 1.77
C GLN A 294 7.52 -35.44 2.26
N TRP A 295 6.88 -35.06 3.36
CA TRP A 295 5.71 -35.76 3.89
C TRP A 295 4.53 -35.76 2.91
N ARG A 296 4.30 -34.65 2.21
CA ARG A 296 3.26 -34.54 1.17
C ARG A 296 3.53 -35.51 0.02
N ASN A 297 4.79 -35.62 -0.42
CA ASN A 297 5.20 -36.50 -1.51
C ASN A 297 5.17 -37.98 -1.13
N MET A 298 5.38 -38.31 0.16
CA MET A 298 5.17 -39.66 0.70
C MET A 298 3.69 -40.03 0.86
N GLY A 299 2.77 -39.08 0.67
CA GLY A 299 1.33 -39.34 0.71
C GLY A 299 0.76 -39.48 2.13
N TYR A 300 1.43 -38.95 3.15
CA TYR A 300 0.97 -39.04 4.54
C TYR A 300 -0.42 -38.43 4.73
N GLN A 301 -0.76 -37.36 4.00
CA GLN A 301 -2.08 -36.73 4.03
C GLN A 301 -3.24 -37.66 3.64
N ASN A 302 -2.96 -38.76 2.94
CA ASN A 302 -3.98 -39.73 2.53
C ASN A 302 -4.23 -40.82 3.60
N GLN A 303 -3.40 -40.86 4.64
CA GLN A 303 -3.50 -41.87 5.70
C GLN A 303 -4.47 -41.40 6.79
N PRO A 304 -5.39 -42.26 7.26
CA PRO A 304 -6.37 -41.90 8.30
C PRO A 304 -5.74 -41.37 9.59
N GLU A 305 -4.51 -41.81 9.91
CA GLU A 305 -3.75 -41.42 11.10
C GLU A 305 -3.17 -40.00 11.01
N HIS A 306 -3.14 -39.41 9.80
CA HIS A 306 -2.49 -38.13 9.51
C HIS A 306 -3.45 -37.06 8.99
N GLN A 307 -4.72 -37.11 9.43
CA GLN A 307 -5.72 -36.10 9.07
C GLN A 307 -5.28 -34.67 9.41
N ALA A 308 -4.58 -34.47 10.54
CA ALA A 308 -4.04 -33.17 10.91
C ALA A 308 -3.07 -32.60 9.84
N PHE A 309 -2.29 -33.45 9.19
CA PHE A 309 -1.40 -33.03 8.11
C PHE A 309 -2.18 -32.64 6.84
N ALA A 310 -3.25 -33.39 6.52
CA ALA A 310 -4.15 -33.02 5.43
C ALA A 310 -4.78 -31.64 5.66
N HIS A 311 -5.23 -31.36 6.89
CA HIS A 311 -5.75 -30.04 7.28
C HIS A 311 -4.69 -28.94 7.18
N LEU A 312 -3.46 -29.20 7.64
CA LEU A 312 -2.35 -28.24 7.53
C LEU A 312 -2.05 -27.87 6.08
N LEU A 313 -2.04 -28.85 5.16
CA LEU A 313 -1.85 -28.59 3.73
C LEU A 313 -3.02 -27.81 3.12
N GLN A 314 -4.26 -28.07 3.58
CA GLN A 314 -5.46 -27.45 2.99
C GLN A 314 -5.68 -26.00 3.43
N ALA A 315 -5.33 -25.66 4.67
CA ALA A 315 -5.55 -24.32 5.25
C ALA A 315 -5.02 -23.15 4.38
N PRO A 316 -3.75 -23.11 3.95
CA PRO A 316 -3.25 -22.01 3.12
C PRO A 316 -3.90 -21.97 1.72
N HIS A 317 -4.40 -23.10 1.21
CA HIS A 317 -5.14 -23.14 -0.04
C HIS A 317 -6.52 -22.51 0.10
N ASP A 318 -7.19 -22.66 1.25
CA ASP A 318 -8.50 -22.06 1.47
C ASP A 318 -8.38 -20.54 1.66
N ASP A 319 -7.37 -20.08 2.39
CA ASP A 319 -7.06 -18.65 2.52
C ASP A 319 -6.66 -18.04 1.16
N ALA A 320 -5.85 -18.73 0.36
CA ALA A 320 -5.50 -18.29 -0.99
C ALA A 320 -6.72 -18.18 -1.91
N LYS A 321 -7.68 -19.12 -1.83
CA LYS A 321 -8.93 -19.04 -2.61
C LYS A 321 -9.78 -17.83 -2.22
N MET A 322 -9.83 -17.48 -0.94
CA MET A 322 -10.54 -16.28 -0.48
C MET A 322 -9.93 -15.01 -1.08
N ILE A 323 -8.60 -14.89 -1.03
CA ILE A 323 -7.88 -13.77 -1.65
C ILE A 323 -8.15 -13.69 -3.16
N VAL A 324 -8.02 -14.83 -3.86
CA VAL A 324 -8.23 -14.95 -5.31
C VAL A 324 -9.65 -14.58 -5.72
N LYS A 325 -10.65 -14.90 -4.89
CA LYS A 325 -12.07 -14.65 -5.18
C LYS A 325 -12.43 -13.17 -5.07
N GLU A 326 -11.84 -12.45 -4.13
CA GLU A 326 -12.17 -11.04 -3.86
C GLU A 326 -11.35 -10.07 -4.72
N ARG A 327 -10.16 -10.48 -5.15
CA ARG A 327 -9.23 -9.59 -5.83
C ARG A 327 -9.48 -9.50 -7.34
N PHE A 328 -9.45 -8.27 -7.84
CA PHE A 328 -9.38 -7.97 -9.27
C PHE A 328 -8.18 -7.08 -9.56
N PRO A 329 -7.34 -7.41 -10.56
CA PRO A 329 -7.37 -8.64 -11.35
C PRO A 329 -6.99 -9.87 -10.51
N VAL A 330 -7.33 -11.05 -11.01
CA VAL A 330 -7.04 -12.32 -10.34
C VAL A 330 -5.51 -12.45 -10.18
N PRO A 331 -5.00 -12.66 -8.96
CA PRO A 331 -3.57 -12.81 -8.74
C PRO A 331 -3.07 -14.15 -9.28
N ARG A 332 -1.79 -14.19 -9.67
CA ARG A 332 -1.13 -15.45 -10.04
C ARG A 332 -0.94 -16.30 -8.78
N LEU A 333 -1.62 -17.44 -8.71
CA LEU A 333 -1.37 -18.45 -7.68
C LEU A 333 -0.12 -19.26 -8.03
N VAL A 334 0.85 -19.31 -7.12
CA VAL A 334 2.07 -20.11 -7.23
C VAL A 334 2.11 -21.07 -6.06
N VAL A 335 2.23 -22.37 -6.35
CA VAL A 335 2.44 -23.39 -5.32
C VAL A 335 3.83 -23.98 -5.55
N CYS A 336 4.67 -23.94 -4.52
CA CYS A 336 6.05 -24.36 -4.64
C CYS A 336 6.57 -24.97 -3.34
N ASP A 337 7.71 -25.64 -3.45
CA ASP A 337 8.43 -26.24 -2.35
C ASP A 337 9.78 -25.54 -2.18
N GLN A 338 10.35 -25.63 -0.98
CA GLN A 338 11.71 -25.18 -0.68
C GLN A 338 12.70 -25.80 -1.68
N HIS A 339 13.61 -24.95 -2.20
CA HIS A 339 14.56 -25.27 -3.28
C HIS A 339 13.95 -25.56 -4.67
N GLY A 340 12.62 -25.44 -4.84
CA GLY A 340 11.98 -25.48 -6.15
C GLY A 340 12.18 -24.19 -6.96
N SER A 341 12.15 -24.26 -8.29
CA SER A 341 12.40 -23.10 -9.17
C SER A 341 11.41 -21.95 -8.97
N GLN A 342 10.15 -22.25 -8.65
CA GLN A 342 9.12 -21.25 -8.38
C GLN A 342 9.23 -20.62 -6.99
N ALA A 343 10.05 -21.16 -6.07
CA ALA A 343 10.29 -20.56 -4.75
C ALA A 343 10.90 -19.15 -4.86
N ARG A 344 11.53 -18.81 -6.00
CA ARG A 344 12.04 -17.46 -6.29
C ARG A 344 10.97 -16.36 -6.17
N PHE A 345 9.70 -16.67 -6.39
CA PHE A 345 8.60 -15.71 -6.22
C PHE A 345 8.44 -15.28 -4.76
N LEU A 346 8.73 -16.17 -3.81
CA LEU A 346 8.81 -15.83 -2.39
C LEU A 346 10.14 -15.12 -2.08
N LEU A 347 11.27 -15.74 -2.44
CA LEU A 347 12.60 -15.27 -2.05
C LEU A 347 12.89 -13.84 -2.50
N ALA A 348 12.44 -13.46 -3.70
CA ALA A 348 12.63 -12.10 -4.23
C ALA A 348 11.87 -11.01 -3.46
N LYS A 349 10.95 -11.38 -2.55
CA LYS A 349 10.19 -10.43 -1.72
C LYS A 349 10.69 -10.35 -0.28
N LEU A 350 11.51 -11.30 0.17
CA LEU A 350 11.98 -11.37 1.55
C LEU A 350 13.13 -10.38 1.81
N ASN A 351 13.27 -9.97 3.06
CA ASN A 351 14.46 -9.29 3.55
C ASN A 351 15.64 -10.28 3.62
N PRO A 352 16.79 -9.99 2.98
CA PRO A 352 17.99 -10.83 3.05
C PRO A 352 18.75 -10.59 4.37
N SER A 353 18.17 -10.95 5.51
CA SER A 353 18.82 -10.81 6.83
C SER A 353 20.01 -11.77 7.03
N ALA A 354 19.96 -12.93 6.36
CA ALA A 354 21.07 -13.87 6.24
C ALA A 354 21.60 -13.83 4.80
N THR A 355 22.83 -13.32 4.63
CA THR A 355 23.54 -13.27 3.34
C THR A 355 24.71 -14.23 3.32
N TYR A 356 25.18 -14.61 2.13
CA TYR A 356 26.35 -15.49 1.96
C TYR A 356 27.64 -14.89 2.57
N ASN A 357 27.69 -13.57 2.73
CA ASN A 357 28.80 -12.84 3.35
C ASN A 357 28.77 -12.89 4.89
N SER A 358 27.60 -13.06 5.50
CA SER A 358 27.43 -13.25 6.95
C SER A 358 27.44 -14.74 7.28
N VAL A 359 28.63 -15.34 7.32
CA VAL A 359 28.82 -16.77 7.63
C VAL A 359 28.57 -17.02 9.12
N SER A 360 27.30 -17.16 9.53
CA SER A 360 26.97 -17.59 10.89
C SER A 360 25.59 -18.24 11.04
N THR A 361 25.25 -19.25 10.24
CA THR A 361 24.48 -20.45 10.65
C THR A 361 24.22 -21.37 9.47
N ALA A 362 24.69 -22.63 9.55
CA ALA A 362 24.54 -23.65 8.52
C ALA A 362 23.11 -24.24 8.40
N SER A 363 22.08 -23.56 8.90
CA SER A 363 20.71 -24.09 9.02
C SER A 363 19.59 -23.15 8.58
N SER A 364 19.92 -21.92 8.16
CA SER A 364 18.94 -20.94 7.65
C SER A 364 19.10 -20.80 6.14
N ASP A 365 17.98 -20.67 5.41
CA ASP A 365 18.05 -20.30 4.00
C ASP A 365 18.80 -18.98 3.83
N VAL A 366 19.58 -18.89 2.75
CA VAL A 366 20.38 -17.71 2.42
C VAL A 366 19.90 -17.17 1.08
N ILE A 367 19.66 -15.86 1.01
CA ILE A 367 19.31 -15.18 -0.24
C ILE A 367 20.60 -14.68 -0.88
N PHE A 368 20.86 -15.13 -2.11
CA PHE A 368 21.99 -14.66 -2.91
C PHE A 368 21.63 -13.35 -3.60
N THR A 369 21.88 -12.23 -2.91
CA THR A 369 21.69 -10.87 -3.42
C THR A 369 22.75 -9.94 -2.83
N ASP A 370 23.05 -8.86 -3.56
CA ASP A 370 23.85 -7.74 -3.07
C ASP A 370 22.97 -6.64 -2.44
N ASP A 371 21.66 -6.88 -2.36
CA ASP A 371 20.73 -5.98 -1.68
C ASP A 371 21.04 -5.86 -0.19
N VAL A 372 20.90 -4.64 0.30
CA VAL A 372 21.08 -4.30 1.71
C VAL A 372 19.92 -4.87 2.54
N SER A 373 20.21 -5.45 3.70
CA SER A 373 19.19 -5.94 4.63
C SER A 373 18.47 -4.77 5.34
N LEU A 374 17.27 -5.02 5.85
CA LEU A 374 16.49 -4.04 6.59
C LEU A 374 17.25 -3.45 7.77
N GLN A 375 18.02 -4.29 8.48
CA GLN A 375 18.84 -3.85 9.61
C GLN A 375 19.89 -2.83 9.17
N VAL A 376 20.68 -3.15 8.13
CA VAL A 376 21.72 -2.25 7.64
C VAL A 376 21.11 -0.96 7.07
N PHE A 377 19.94 -1.05 6.43
CA PHE A 377 19.17 0.11 6.00
C PHE A 377 18.80 1.03 7.18
N PHE A 378 18.26 0.48 8.27
CA PHE A 378 17.93 1.24 9.47
C PHE A 378 19.16 1.86 10.14
N GLU A 379 20.27 1.13 10.26
CA GLU A 379 21.51 1.65 10.82
C GLU A 379 22.02 2.85 10.02
N HIS A 380 21.95 2.79 8.68
CA HIS A 380 22.36 3.90 7.82
C HIS A 380 21.40 5.10 7.94
N LEU A 381 20.09 4.84 7.96
CA LEU A 381 19.07 5.87 8.15
C LEU A 381 19.27 6.60 9.48
N GLN A 382 19.49 5.87 10.58
CA GLN A 382 19.73 6.43 11.91
C GLN A 382 20.97 7.32 11.89
N ARG A 383 22.10 6.85 11.34
CA ARG A 383 23.33 7.63 11.24
C ARG A 383 23.13 8.95 10.49
N LEU A 384 22.41 8.94 9.37
CA LEU A 384 22.18 10.15 8.57
C LEU A 384 21.15 11.08 9.21
N ALA A 385 20.13 10.54 9.88
CA ALA A 385 19.10 11.33 10.54
C ALA A 385 19.67 12.17 11.71
N VAL A 386 20.58 11.60 12.51
CA VAL A 386 21.16 12.30 13.67
C VAL A 386 22.27 13.29 13.34
N GLN A 387 22.72 13.30 12.08
CA GLN A 387 23.76 14.20 11.55
C GLN A 387 23.20 15.45 10.86
N SER A 388 21.90 15.44 10.51
CA SER A 388 21.27 16.45 9.66
C SER A 388 20.95 17.76 10.36
#